data_AF-A0A848P582-F1
#
_entry.id   AF-A0A848P582-F1
#
_cell.length_a   1.000
_cell.length_b   1.000
_cell.length_c   1.000
_cell.angle_alpha   90.00
_cell.angle_beta   90.00
_cell.angle_gamma   90.00
#
_symmetry.space_group_name_H-M   'P 1'
#
loop_
_entity.id
_entity.type
_entity.pdbx_description
1 polymer ?
#
loop_
_entity_poly.entity_id
_entity_poly.type
_entity_poly.pdbx_seq_one_letter_code
_entity_poly.pdbx_strand_id
1 'polypeptide(L)'
;MSLPAGESSDKAKTTRVQLELPDKAMGRLRTLRDKTEAASYSEVVKNALRLYESMISQCEAGRRVFVKGQDGQLVEYEVFY
;
A
#
# COMPACT_ATOMS: atom_id res chain seq x y z
N MET A 1 -48.63 3.73 -7.40
CA MET A 1 -48.08 3.85 -6.03
C MET A 1 -46.64 3.37 -6.12
N SER A 2 -45.69 4.30 -6.12
CA SER A 2 -44.27 4.03 -6.38
C SER A 2 -43.60 3.35 -5.19
N LEU A 3 -42.79 2.34 -5.47
CA LEU A 3 -41.84 1.78 -4.50
C LEU A 3 -40.77 2.84 -4.17
N PRO A 4 -40.36 3.02 -2.91
CA PRO A 4 -39.21 3.86 -2.62
C PRO A 4 -37.92 3.15 -3.02
N ALA A 5 -37.13 3.81 -3.86
CA ALA A 5 -35.73 3.53 -4.06
C ALA A 5 -34.97 3.92 -2.78
N GLY A 6 -34.27 2.95 -2.20
CA GLY A 6 -33.34 3.14 -1.10
C GLY A 6 -32.09 2.34 -1.37
N GLU A 7 -31.35 2.71 -2.43
CA GLU A 7 -29.96 2.28 -2.58
C GLU A 7 -29.15 2.90 -1.44
N SER A 8 -29.02 2.14 -0.36
CA SER A 8 -28.05 2.44 0.71
C SER A 8 -26.67 2.26 0.12
N SER A 9 -26.11 3.36 -0.37
CA SER A 9 -24.70 3.51 -0.70
C SER A 9 -23.87 3.07 0.50
N ASP A 10 -23.33 1.84 0.44
CA ASP A 10 -22.32 1.34 1.37
C ASP A 10 -21.01 2.10 1.10
N LYS A 11 -20.99 3.36 1.54
CA LYS A 11 -19.77 4.17 1.56
C LYS A 11 -18.84 3.45 2.53
N ALA A 12 -17.80 2.83 1.97
CA ALA A 12 -16.74 2.18 2.72
C ALA A 12 -16.42 3.00 3.98
N LYS A 13 -16.69 2.43 5.16
CA LYS A 13 -16.46 3.12 6.44
C LYS A 13 -14.99 3.50 6.51
N THR A 14 -14.69 4.80 6.45
CA THR A 14 -13.32 5.31 6.59
C THR A 14 -13.06 5.67 8.04
N THR A 15 -11.96 5.17 8.61
CA THR A 15 -11.49 5.57 9.95
C THR A 15 -10.34 6.57 9.82
N ARG A 16 -10.43 7.70 10.52
CA ARG A 16 -9.33 8.68 10.60
C ARG A 16 -8.35 8.23 11.68
N VAL A 17 -7.08 8.10 11.31
CA VAL A 17 -5.98 7.75 12.23
C VAL A 17 -5.01 8.91 12.30
N GLN A 18 -4.59 9.28 13.50
CA GLN A 18 -3.51 10.23 13.75
C GLN A 18 -2.24 9.43 14.03
N LEU A 19 -1.15 9.75 13.33
CA LEU A 19 0.13 9.05 13.43
C LEU A 19 1.18 10.02 13.92
N GLU A 20 1.90 9.64 14.98
CA GLU A 20 3.15 10.29 15.36
C GLU A 20 4.31 9.46 14.82
N LEU A 21 5.23 10.13 14.14
CA LEU A 21 6.35 9.50 13.46
C LEU A 21 7.64 10.19 13.90
N PRO A 22 8.69 9.44 14.28
CA PRO A 22 10.01 10.02 14.48
C PRO A 22 10.50 10.73 13.21
N ASP A 23 11.36 11.74 13.35
CA ASP A 23 11.85 12.56 12.22
C ASP A 23 12.43 11.71 11.07
N LYS A 24 13.15 10.65 11.41
CA LYS A 24 13.71 9.70 10.43
C LYS A 24 12.61 9.01 9.61
N ALA A 25 11.49 8.64 10.25
CA ALA A 25 10.36 8.01 9.58
C ALA A 25 9.60 9.02 8.70
N MET A 26 9.42 10.26 9.18
CA MET A 26 8.86 11.35 8.37
C MET A 26 9.71 11.66 7.13
N GLY A 27 11.04 11.64 7.28
CA GLY A 27 11.98 11.77 6.15
C GLY A 27 11.76 10.69 5.09
N ARG A 28 11.63 9.42 5.51
CA ARG A 28 11.31 8.31 4.60
C ARG A 28 9.97 8.52 3.89
N LEU A 29 8.93 8.93 4.63
CA LEU A 29 7.60 9.17 4.07
C LEU A 29 7.62 10.29 3.01
N ARG A 30 8.38 11.36 3.26
CA ARG A 30 8.60 12.43 2.28
C ARG A 30 9.28 11.92 1.02
N THR A 31 10.39 11.20 1.16
CA THR A 31 11.10 10.62 0.02
C THR A 31 10.21 9.67 -0.79
N LEU A 32 9.38 8.86 -0.13
CA LEU A 32 8.45 7.97 -0.81
C LEU A 32 7.40 8.76 -1.59
N ARG A 33 6.80 9.79 -0.98
CA ARG A 33 5.85 10.67 -1.66
C ARG A 33 6.43 11.23 -2.96
N ASP A 34 7.65 11.75 -2.89
CA ASP A 34 8.30 12.39 -4.04
C ASP A 34 8.63 11.35 -5.13
N LYS A 35 9.14 10.17 -4.75
CA LYS A 35 9.48 9.09 -5.70
C LYS A 35 8.25 8.48 -6.38
N THR A 36 7.12 8.43 -5.69
CA THR A 36 5.87 7.87 -6.23
C THR A 36 4.95 8.94 -6.80
N GLU A 37 5.39 10.21 -6.82
CA GLU A 37 4.61 11.37 -7.25
C GLU A 37 3.22 11.45 -6.59
N ALA A 38 3.12 11.02 -5.33
CA ALA A 38 1.84 10.92 -4.65
C ALA A 38 1.31 12.31 -4.26
N ALA A 39 0.01 12.52 -4.42
CA ALA A 39 -0.62 13.80 -4.13
C ALA A 39 -0.55 14.14 -2.63
N SER A 40 -0.58 13.11 -1.76
CA SER A 40 -0.57 13.28 -0.29
C SER A 40 0.16 12.15 0.45
N TYR A 41 0.56 12.39 1.70
CA TYR A 41 1.09 11.34 2.57
C TYR A 41 0.08 10.22 2.84
N SER A 42 -1.21 10.55 2.95
CA SER A 42 -2.26 9.54 3.13
C SER A 42 -2.36 8.59 1.95
N GLU A 43 -2.10 9.07 0.74
CA GLU A 43 -2.03 8.22 -0.46
C GLU A 43 -0.83 7.29 -0.42
N VAL A 44 0.35 7.79 -0.05
CA VAL A 44 1.55 6.94 0.16
C VAL A 44 1.26 5.83 1.17
N VAL A 45 0.65 6.17 2.31
CA VAL A 45 0.32 5.19 3.36
C VAL A 45 -0.70 4.16 2.85
N LYS A 46 -1.74 4.59 2.14
CA LYS A 46 -2.73 3.66 1.53
C LYS A 46 -2.07 2.71 0.55
N ASN A 47 -1.20 3.22 -0.33
CA ASN A 47 -0.50 2.42 -1.31
C ASN A 47 0.48 1.44 -0.64
N ALA A 48 1.19 1.88 0.39
CA ALA A 48 2.06 1.03 1.18
C ALA A 48 1.30 -0.11 1.86
N LEU A 49 0.12 0.17 2.44
CA LEU A 49 -0.73 -0.87 3.05
C LEU A 49 -1.19 -1.90 2.02
N ARG A 50 -1.68 -1.45 0.86
CA ARG A 50 -2.13 -2.35 -0.23
C ARG A 50 -0.98 -3.19 -0.78
N LEU A 51 0.21 -2.60 -0.93
CA LEU A 51 1.40 -3.32 -1.35
C LEU A 51 1.79 -4.39 -0.32
N TYR A 52 1.79 -4.03 0.96
CA TYR A 52 2.13 -4.95 2.05
C TYR A 52 1.17 -6.14 2.11
N GLU A 53 -0.15 -5.88 2.06
CA GLU A 53 -1.19 -6.91 2.00
C GLU A 53 -0.98 -7.84 0.78
N SER A 54 -0.80 -7.26 -0.40
CA SER A 54 -0.57 -8.03 -1.63
C SER A 54 0.65 -8.94 -1.53
N MET A 55 1.77 -8.43 -0.99
CA MET A 55 3.00 -9.21 -0.82
C MET A 55 2.82 -10.37 0.16
N ILE A 56 2.16 -10.14 1.30
CA ILE A 56 1.82 -11.21 2.24
C ILE A 56 1.01 -12.29 1.53
N SER A 57 -0.06 -11.92 0.83
CA SER A 57 -0.90 -12.89 0.12
C SER A 57 -0.15 -13.66 -0.97
N GLN A 58 0.83 -13.03 -1.67
CA GLN A 58 1.67 -13.77 -2.62
C GLN A 58 2.54 -14.82 -1.91
N CYS A 59 3.18 -14.45 -0.80
CA CYS A 59 4.03 -15.34 -0.03
C CYS A 59 3.23 -16.50 0.59
N GLU A 60 2.05 -16.23 1.16
CA GLU A 60 1.15 -17.25 1.70
C GLU A 60 0.65 -18.22 0.62
N ALA A 61 0.50 -17.75 -0.62
CA ALA A 61 0.18 -18.60 -1.77
C ALA A 61 1.39 -19.40 -2.30
N GLY A 62 2.53 -19.40 -1.59
CA GLY A 62 3.74 -20.12 -1.97
C GLY A 62 4.51 -19.49 -3.13
N ARG A 63 4.21 -18.23 -3.48
CA ARG A 63 4.92 -17.50 -4.54
C ARG A 63 6.15 -16.79 -3.97
N ARG A 64 7.16 -16.62 -4.82
CA ARG A 64 8.43 -15.99 -4.49
C ARG A 64 8.56 -14.67 -5.26
N VAL A 65 9.15 -13.66 -4.63
CA VAL A 65 9.40 -12.37 -5.28
C VAL A 65 10.78 -12.40 -5.91
N PHE A 66 10.87 -12.03 -7.18
CA PHE A 66 12.15 -11.90 -7.89
C PHE A 66 12.32 -10.47 -8.36
N VAL A 67 13.51 -9.93 -8.17
CA VAL A 67 13.92 -8.63 -8.70
C VAL A 67 14.91 -8.88 -9.83
N LYS A 68 14.68 -8.22 -10.96
CA LYS A 68 15.58 -8.29 -12.11
C LYS A 68 16.68 -7.26 -11.99
N GLY A 69 17.92 -7.72 -11.93
CA GLY A 69 19.12 -6.88 -11.99
C GLY A 69 19.29 -6.23 -13.37
N GLN A 70 20.13 -5.20 -13.44
CA GLN A 70 20.45 -4.53 -14.71
C GLN A 70 21.19 -5.46 -15.69
N ASP A 71 21.89 -6.46 -15.16
CA ASP A 71 22.53 -7.55 -15.89
C ASP A 71 21.54 -8.60 -16.44
N GLY A 72 20.24 -8.44 -16.12
CA GLY A 72 19.18 -9.34 -16.54
C GLY A 72 18.98 -10.56 -15.64
N GLN A 73 19.80 -10.74 -14.60
CA GLN A 73 19.65 -11.84 -13.66
C GLN A 73 18.44 -11.62 -12.76
N LEU A 74 17.70 -12.70 -12.48
CA LEU A 74 16.64 -12.68 -11.48
C LEU A 74 17.24 -13.08 -10.13
N VAL A 75 17.22 -12.16 -9.19
CA VAL A 75 17.62 -12.41 -7.80
C VAL A 75 16.34 -12.55 -7.00
N GLU A 76 16.24 -13.63 -6.25
CA GLU A 76 15.15 -13.79 -5.33
C GLU A 76 15.25 -12.78 -4.19
N TYR A 77 14.13 -12.14 -3.89
CA TYR A 77 14.03 -11.15 -2.84
C TYR A 77 13.13 -11.67 -1.72
N GLU A 78 13.76 -12.00 -0.59
CA GLU A 78 13.06 -12.39 0.62
C GLU A 78 12.46 -11.14 1.28
N VAL A 79 11.13 -10.96 1.13
CA VAL A 79 10.39 -9.78 1.61
C VAL A 79 10.20 -9.80 3.12
N PHE A 80 10.07 -10.98 3.72
CA PHE A 80 9.83 -11.19 5.15
C PHE A 80 10.95 -12.07 5.69
N TYR A 81 11.74 -11.54 6.64
CA TYR A 81 12.78 -12.25 7.37
C TYR A 81 12.42 -12.25 8.86
#